data_AF-A0A530QLH2-F1
#
_entry.id   AF-A0A530QLH2-F1
#
_cell.length_a   1.000
_cell.length_b   1.000
_cell.length_c   1.000
_cell.angle_alpha   90.00
_cell.angle_beta   90.00
_cell.angle_gamma   90.00
#
_symmetry.space_group_name_H-M   'P 1'
#
loop_
_entity.id
_entity.type
_entity.pdbx_description
1 polymer ?
#
loop_
_entity_poly.entity_id
_entity_poly.type
_entity_poly.pdbx_seq_one_letter_code
_entity_poly.pdbx_strand_id
1 'polypeptide(L)'
;AKGVTLNPAWRRYLAAESAILGLYGLGLLLFPLTFSSIWPWPVDAFHAQVYSAIFLAGAGGTCLVWRSAPREELLVLGLAQFLVGLLAILGLVITDAAVHRIDWTATGTLCWLAVFAWIGISGAVKLYAASRYFGSQSAS
;
A
#
# COMPACT_ATOMS: atom_id res chain seq x y z
N ALA A 1 22.87 5.80 -9.72
CA ALA A 1 23.12 4.51 -9.05
C ALA A 1 22.74 3.38 -10.02
N LYS A 2 23.58 2.33 -10.18
CA LYS A 2 23.25 1.19 -11.06
C LYS A 2 22.10 0.40 -10.40
N GLY A 3 20.87 0.60 -10.89
CA GLY A 3 19.70 -0.13 -10.41
C GLY A 3 19.89 -1.62 -10.65
N VAL A 4 19.62 -2.43 -9.63
CA VAL A 4 19.68 -3.90 -9.73
C VAL A 4 18.58 -4.35 -10.69
N THR A 5 18.90 -5.24 -11.63
CA THR A 5 17.90 -5.87 -12.50
C THR A 5 16.96 -6.71 -11.63
N LEU A 6 15.72 -6.25 -11.49
CA LEU A 6 14.69 -6.96 -10.73
C LEU A 6 14.41 -8.33 -11.33
N ASN A 7 14.28 -9.35 -10.46
CA ASN A 7 13.80 -10.67 -10.86
C ASN A 7 12.46 -10.52 -11.63
N PRO A 8 12.24 -11.27 -12.74
CA PRO A 8 10.99 -11.25 -13.49
C PRO A 8 9.71 -11.39 -12.65
N ALA A 9 9.75 -12.11 -11.52
CA ALA A 9 8.63 -12.21 -10.58
C ALA A 9 8.35 -10.87 -9.88
N TRP A 10 9.39 -10.23 -9.35
CA TRP A 10 9.32 -8.89 -8.74
C TRP A 10 8.85 -7.83 -9.72
N ARG A 11 9.34 -7.88 -10.95
CA ARG A 11 8.92 -6.98 -12.01
C ARG A 11 7.42 -7.13 -12.30
N ARG A 12 6.90 -8.35 -12.41
CA ARG A 12 5.46 -8.59 -12.59
C ARG A 12 4.64 -8.14 -11.38
N TYR A 13 5.17 -8.38 -10.18
CA TYR A 13 4.55 -7.99 -8.93
C TYR A 13 4.36 -6.47 -8.83
N LEU A 14 5.42 -5.69 -9.00
CA LEU A 14 5.37 -4.23 -8.93
C LEU A 14 4.43 -3.65 -10.00
N ALA A 15 4.40 -4.24 -11.20
CA ALA A 15 3.45 -3.85 -12.24
C ALA A 15 2.00 -4.05 -11.79
N ALA A 16 1.69 -5.23 -11.26
CA ALA A 16 0.36 -5.58 -10.77
C ALA A 16 -0.05 -4.71 -9.58
N GLU A 17 0.86 -4.50 -8.63
CA GLU A 17 0.63 -3.63 -7.47
C GLU A 17 0.36 -2.19 -7.90
N SER A 18 1.17 -1.64 -8.82
CA SER A 18 0.96 -0.30 -9.37
C SER A 18 -0.41 -0.19 -10.06
N ALA A 19 -0.80 -1.19 -10.86
CA ALA A 19 -2.10 -1.23 -11.51
C ALA A 19 -3.25 -1.30 -10.50
N ILE A 20 -3.16 -2.17 -9.48
CA ILE A 20 -4.21 -2.32 -8.46
C ILE A 20 -4.38 -1.04 -7.65
N LEU A 21 -3.29 -0.47 -7.13
CA LEU A 21 -3.32 0.79 -6.38
C LEU A 21 -3.80 1.94 -7.27
N GLY A 22 -3.38 1.97 -8.52
CA GLY A 22 -3.78 2.99 -9.49
C GLY A 22 -5.27 2.91 -9.81
N LEU A 23 -5.79 1.71 -10.10
CA LEU A 23 -7.21 1.49 -10.36
C LEU A 23 -8.07 1.81 -9.15
N TYR A 24 -7.66 1.40 -7.95
CA TYR A 24 -8.41 1.72 -6.73
C TYR A 24 -8.37 3.22 -6.40
N GLY A 25 -7.20 3.87 -6.56
CA GLY A 25 -7.06 5.32 -6.41
C GLY A 25 -7.88 6.10 -7.44
N LEU A 26 -7.85 5.72 -8.72
CA LEU A 26 -8.69 6.34 -9.74
C LEU A 26 -10.18 6.09 -9.48
N GLY A 27 -10.53 4.90 -8.98
CA GLY A 27 -11.87 4.55 -8.54
C GLY A 27 -12.37 5.46 -7.41
N LEU A 28 -11.56 5.70 -6.38
CA LEU A 28 -11.89 6.65 -5.31
C LEU A 28 -11.98 8.09 -5.81
N LEU A 29 -11.17 8.48 -6.80
CA LEU A 29 -11.16 9.83 -7.34
C LEU A 29 -12.39 10.12 -8.22
N LEU A 30 -12.79 9.17 -9.06
CA LEU A 30 -13.84 9.34 -10.07
C LEU A 30 -15.21 8.79 -9.62
N PHE A 31 -15.22 7.75 -8.80
CA PHE A 31 -16.42 7.04 -8.31
C PHE A 31 -16.37 6.83 -6.79
N PRO A 32 -16.23 7.92 -6.00
CA PRO A 32 -15.86 7.85 -4.59
C PRO A 32 -16.77 6.97 -3.74
N LEU A 33 -18.09 7.10 -3.90
CA LEU A 33 -19.07 6.37 -3.09
C LEU A 33 -19.09 4.87 -3.38
N THR A 34 -18.74 4.46 -4.60
CA THR A 34 -18.66 3.05 -4.97
C THR A 34 -17.43 2.40 -4.36
N PHE A 35 -16.27 3.06 -4.48
CA PHE A 35 -15.00 2.51 -4.00
C PHE A 35 -14.81 2.69 -2.49
N SER A 36 -15.51 3.63 -1.84
CA SER A 36 -15.54 3.73 -0.39
C SER A 36 -16.52 2.77 0.30
N SER A 37 -17.36 2.05 -0.45
CA SER A 37 -18.38 1.14 0.11
C SER A 37 -17.81 -0.02 0.94
N ILE A 38 -16.55 -0.39 0.70
CA ILE A 38 -15.86 -1.43 1.49
C ILE A 38 -15.31 -0.89 2.82
N TRP A 39 -15.38 0.42 3.08
CA TRP A 39 -14.82 0.98 4.28
C TRP A 39 -15.67 0.59 5.50
N PRO A 40 -15.06 0.28 6.65
CA PRO A 40 -15.79 -0.14 7.84
C PRO A 40 -16.70 0.95 8.43
N TRP A 41 -16.55 2.19 7.97
CA TRP A 41 -17.33 3.36 8.38
C TRP A 41 -17.77 4.17 7.14
N PRO A 42 -18.83 4.98 7.25
CA PRO A 42 -19.26 5.82 6.14
C PRO A 42 -18.21 6.89 5.80
N VAL A 43 -17.92 7.03 4.50
CA VAL A 43 -17.00 8.03 3.95
C VAL A 43 -17.73 8.81 2.87
N ASP A 44 -17.78 10.13 3.01
CA ASP A 44 -18.34 11.00 1.98
C ASP A 44 -17.39 11.15 0.77
N ALA A 45 -17.92 11.76 -0.29
CA ALA A 45 -17.20 11.89 -1.55
C ALA A 45 -15.90 12.69 -1.42
N PHE A 46 -15.89 13.75 -0.60
CA PHE A 46 -14.72 14.60 -0.44
C PHE A 46 -13.58 13.82 0.20
N HIS A 47 -13.83 13.14 1.33
CA HIS A 47 -12.80 12.34 1.99
C HIS A 47 -12.32 11.17 1.13
N ALA A 48 -13.21 10.49 0.42
CA ALA A 48 -12.84 9.41 -0.49
C ALA A 48 -11.88 9.89 -1.59
N GLN A 49 -12.17 11.05 -2.21
CA GLN A 49 -11.30 11.65 -3.23
C GLN A 49 -9.97 12.16 -2.64
N VAL A 50 -9.96 12.71 -1.44
CA VAL A 50 -8.71 13.11 -0.76
C VAL A 50 -7.85 11.87 -0.45
N TYR A 51 -8.46 10.81 0.06
CA TYR A 51 -7.78 9.56 0.39
C TYR A 51 -7.28 8.81 -0.85
N SER A 52 -7.84 9.07 -2.03
CA SER A 52 -7.35 8.52 -3.29
C SER A 52 -5.87 8.85 -3.54
N ALA A 53 -5.40 10.01 -3.05
CA ALA A 53 -4.02 10.44 -3.20
C ALA A 53 -3.03 9.44 -2.60
N ILE A 54 -3.38 8.77 -1.50
CA ILE A 54 -2.53 7.76 -0.85
C ILE A 54 -2.30 6.58 -1.79
N PHE A 55 -3.37 6.09 -2.42
CA PHE A 55 -3.30 4.96 -3.35
C PHE A 55 -2.62 5.35 -4.66
N LEU A 56 -2.91 6.53 -5.22
CA LEU A 56 -2.27 7.03 -6.44
C LEU A 56 -0.78 7.32 -6.23
N ALA A 57 -0.39 7.86 -5.07
CA ALA A 57 1.02 8.05 -4.73
C ALA A 57 1.74 6.70 -4.59
N GLY A 58 1.10 5.71 -3.95
CA GLY A 58 1.62 4.35 -3.90
C GLY A 58 1.76 3.73 -5.29
N ALA A 59 0.77 3.91 -6.17
CA ALA A 59 0.81 3.45 -7.55
C ALA A 59 1.95 4.08 -8.35
N GLY A 60 2.11 5.40 -8.23
CA GLY A 60 3.17 6.17 -8.87
C GLY A 60 4.56 5.77 -8.38
N GLY A 61 4.75 5.66 -7.06
CA GLY A 61 6.00 5.19 -6.46
C GLY A 61 6.38 3.78 -6.93
N THR A 62 5.43 2.85 -6.94
CA THR A 62 5.64 1.49 -7.45
C THR A 62 5.94 1.47 -8.95
N CYS A 63 5.31 2.34 -9.75
CA CYS A 63 5.55 2.47 -11.18
C CYS A 63 6.99 2.95 -11.48
N LEU A 64 7.50 3.91 -10.71
CA LEU A 64 8.86 4.44 -10.87
C LEU A 64 9.90 3.35 -10.59
N VAL A 65 9.71 2.61 -9.50
CA VAL A 65 10.63 1.55 -9.04
C VAL A 65 10.54 0.28 -9.92
N TRP A 66 9.47 0.12 -10.71
CA TRP A 66 9.24 -1.06 -11.54
C TRP A 66 10.32 -1.29 -12.62
N ARG A 67 10.84 -0.21 -13.23
CA ARG A 67 11.85 -0.32 -14.31
C ARG A 67 13.27 -0.48 -13.77
N SER A 68 13.58 0.26 -12.72
CA SER A 68 14.84 0.21 -11.98
C SER A 68 14.50 0.47 -10.53
N ALA A 69 14.96 -0.38 -9.62
CA ALA A 69 14.73 -0.20 -8.18
C ALA A 69 16.02 0.22 -7.47
N PRO A 70 16.37 1.53 -7.46
CA PRO A 70 17.34 2.04 -6.51
C PRO A 70 16.93 1.66 -5.09
N ARG A 71 17.92 1.33 -4.26
CA ARG A 71 17.67 0.85 -2.91
C ARG A 71 16.92 1.88 -2.08
N GLU A 72 17.33 3.14 -2.17
CA GLU A 72 16.76 4.25 -1.42
C GLU A 72 15.29 4.45 -1.77
N GLU A 73 14.94 4.35 -3.05
CA GLU A 73 13.55 4.41 -3.51
C GLU A 73 12.74 3.22 -3.00
N LEU A 74 13.30 2.01 -3.03
CA LEU A 74 12.64 0.81 -2.51
C LEU A 74 12.46 0.86 -0.99
N LEU A 75 13.41 1.43 -0.25
CA LEU A 75 13.32 1.65 1.20
C LEU A 75 12.22 2.64 1.54
N VAL A 76 12.21 3.81 0.88
CA VAL A 76 11.22 4.87 1.16
C VAL A 76 9.82 4.40 0.78
N LEU A 77 9.65 3.80 -0.40
CA LEU A 77 8.37 3.24 -0.83
C LEU A 77 7.93 2.11 0.11
N GLY A 78 8.84 1.20 0.45
CA GLY A 78 8.55 0.09 1.36
C GLY A 78 8.15 0.55 2.75
N LEU A 79 8.86 1.53 3.31
CA LEU A 79 8.54 2.13 4.60
C LEU A 79 7.19 2.83 4.57
N ALA A 80 6.94 3.65 3.54
CA ALA A 80 5.67 4.36 3.39
C ALA A 80 4.49 3.38 3.33
N GLN A 81 4.57 2.34 2.49
CA GLN A 81 3.51 1.33 2.39
C GLN A 81 3.36 0.51 3.67
N PHE A 82 4.47 0.12 4.31
CA PHE A 82 4.44 -0.60 5.58
C PHE A 82 3.70 0.22 6.65
N LEU A 83 4.07 1.49 6.80
CA LEU A 83 3.45 2.39 7.77
C LEU A 83 1.98 2.66 7.43
N VAL A 84 1.64 2.90 6.16
CA VAL A 84 0.24 3.09 5.75
C VAL A 84 -0.60 1.86 6.10
N GLY A 85 -0.14 0.66 5.75
CA GLY A 85 -0.86 -0.59 6.06
C GLY A 85 -1.00 -0.82 7.57
N LEU A 86 0.11 -0.73 8.31
CA LEU A 86 0.14 -0.99 9.74
C LEU A 86 -0.65 0.04 10.54
N LEU A 87 -0.39 1.33 10.32
CA LEU A 87 -1.00 2.40 11.11
C LEU A 87 -2.48 2.60 10.78
N ALA A 88 -2.92 2.30 9.56
CA ALA A 88 -4.35 2.29 9.25
C ALA A 88 -5.09 1.22 10.05
N ILE A 89 -4.57 -0.01 10.09
CA ILE A 89 -5.18 -1.11 10.85
C ILE A 89 -5.12 -0.85 12.35
N LEU A 90 -3.97 -0.43 12.88
CA LEU A 90 -3.84 -0.08 14.30
C LEU A 90 -4.77 1.09 14.67
N GLY A 91 -4.85 2.11 13.83
CA GLY A 91 -5.78 3.22 14.01
C GLY A 91 -7.22 2.75 14.10
N LEU A 92 -7.65 1.88 13.19
CA LEU A 92 -8.99 1.29 13.22
C LEU A 92 -9.26 0.53 14.53
N VAL A 93 -8.34 -0.36 14.93
CA VAL A 93 -8.47 -1.16 16.16
C VAL A 93 -8.53 -0.27 17.40
N ILE A 94 -7.65 0.72 17.50
CA ILE A 94 -7.59 1.65 18.65
C ILE A 94 -8.86 2.49 18.72
N THR A 95 -9.30 3.05 17.59
CA THR A 95 -10.53 3.84 17.54
C THR A 95 -11.74 2.98 17.89
N ASP A 96 -11.86 1.78 17.33
CA ASP A 96 -12.98 0.89 17.63
C ASP A 96 -12.98 0.40 19.09
N ALA A 97 -11.81 0.14 19.68
CA ALA A 97 -11.73 -0.17 21.11
C ALA A 97 -12.29 0.94 22.02
N ALA A 98 -12.32 2.19 21.53
CA ALA A 98 -12.95 3.30 22.23
C ALA A 98 -14.44 3.45 21.90
N VAL A 99 -14.85 3.29 20.63
CA VAL A 99 -16.21 3.65 20.18
C VAL A 99 -17.14 2.47 19.89
N HIS A 100 -16.61 1.26 19.72
CA HIS A 100 -17.31 0.00 19.44
C HIS A 100 -18.36 0.12 18.32
N ARG A 101 -17.94 0.63 17.17
CA ARG A 101 -18.83 0.92 16.01
C ARG A 101 -18.57 0.01 14.81
N ILE A 102 -17.48 -0.73 14.80
CA ILE A 102 -17.07 -1.54 13.65
C ILE A 102 -17.65 -2.95 13.74
N ASP A 103 -18.32 -3.37 12.67
CA ASP A 103 -18.64 -4.78 12.46
C ASP A 103 -17.43 -5.50 11.86
N TRP A 104 -16.76 -6.29 12.67
CA TRP A 104 -15.57 -7.08 12.30
C TRP A 104 -15.89 -8.29 11.41
N THR A 105 -17.17 -8.66 11.29
CA THR A 105 -17.62 -9.78 10.45
C THR A 105 -18.13 -9.33 9.08
N ALA A 106 -18.42 -8.03 8.92
CA ALA A 106 -18.86 -7.46 7.67
C ALA A 106 -17.83 -7.68 6.55
N THR A 107 -18.31 -8.10 5.38
CA THR A 107 -17.46 -8.36 4.20
C THR A 107 -16.64 -7.13 3.80
N GLY A 108 -17.21 -5.92 3.91
CA GLY A 108 -16.50 -4.67 3.65
C GLY A 108 -15.28 -4.52 4.56
N THR A 109 -15.47 -4.65 5.88
CA THR A 109 -14.39 -4.60 6.88
C THR A 109 -13.27 -5.59 6.57
N LEU A 110 -13.62 -6.83 6.24
CA LEU A 110 -12.64 -7.86 5.86
C LEU A 110 -11.89 -7.51 4.58
N CYS A 111 -12.57 -7.00 3.55
CA CYS A 111 -11.94 -6.52 2.32
C CYS A 111 -10.99 -5.35 2.59
N TRP A 112 -11.41 -4.38 3.39
CA TRP A 112 -10.59 -3.23 3.77
C TRP A 112 -9.34 -3.69 4.54
N LEU A 113 -9.49 -4.58 5.52
CA LEU A 113 -8.37 -5.17 6.26
C LEU A 113 -7.41 -5.92 5.31
N ALA A 114 -7.93 -6.70 4.37
CA ALA A 114 -7.12 -7.42 3.40
C ALA A 114 -6.30 -6.47 2.51
N VAL A 115 -6.89 -5.36 2.05
CA VAL A 115 -6.19 -4.34 1.24
C VAL A 115 -5.07 -3.67 2.05
N PHE A 116 -5.35 -3.21 3.27
CA PHE A 116 -4.32 -2.55 4.09
C PHE A 116 -3.26 -3.52 4.60
N ALA A 117 -3.62 -4.76 4.91
CA ALA A 117 -2.67 -5.81 5.27
C ALA A 117 -1.76 -6.15 4.08
N TRP A 118 -2.34 -6.25 2.87
CA TRP A 118 -1.58 -6.44 1.64
C TRP A 118 -0.56 -5.32 1.40
N ILE A 119 -0.98 -4.05 1.53
CA ILE A 119 -0.11 -2.89 1.41
C ILE A 119 1.02 -2.94 2.45
N GLY A 120 0.68 -3.28 3.69
CA GLY A 120 1.64 -3.42 4.79
C GLY A 120 2.68 -4.52 4.54
N ILE A 121 2.22 -5.73 4.17
CA ILE A 121 3.08 -6.88 3.84
C ILE A 121 3.97 -6.56 2.65
N SER A 122 3.41 -5.97 1.60
CA SER A 122 4.16 -5.53 0.43
C SER A 122 5.28 -4.55 0.81
N GLY A 123 4.98 -3.58 1.69
CA GLY A 123 5.98 -2.66 2.25
C GLY A 123 7.09 -3.38 3.02
N ALA A 124 6.73 -4.32 3.90
CA ALA A 124 7.70 -5.12 4.66
C ALA A 124 8.60 -5.96 3.75
N VAL A 125 8.06 -6.54 2.69
CA VAL A 125 8.80 -7.31 1.69
C VAL A 125 9.80 -6.42 0.93
N LYS A 126 9.42 -5.19 0.58
CA LYS A 126 10.32 -4.20 -0.03
C LYS A 126 11.45 -3.78 0.92
N LEU A 127 11.13 -3.52 2.19
CA LEU A 127 12.13 -3.21 3.22
C LEU A 127 13.12 -4.35 3.40
N TYR A 128 12.62 -5.59 3.47
CA TYR A 128 13.46 -6.78 3.58
C TYR A 128 14.36 -6.99 2.36
N ALA A 129 13.81 -6.81 1.16
CA ALA A 129 14.62 -6.88 -0.06
C ALA A 129 15.73 -5.82 -0.02
N ALA A 130 15.38 -4.57 0.29
CA ALA A 130 16.32 -3.44 0.36
C ALA A 130 17.42 -3.61 1.43
N SER A 131 17.14 -4.28 2.55
CA SER A 131 18.13 -4.54 3.60
C SER A 131 19.09 -5.67 3.22
N ARG A 132 18.61 -6.75 2.58
CA ARG A 132 19.46 -7.84 2.08
C ARG A 132 20.48 -7.39 1.03
N TYR A 133 20.15 -6.41 0.20
CA TYR A 133 21.09 -5.87 -0.80
C TYR A 133 22.32 -5.18 -0.19
N PHE A 134 22.26 -4.73 1.07
CA PHE A 134 23.41 -4.15 1.78
C PHE A 134 24.29 -5.21 2.45
N GLY A 135 23.71 -6.30 2.93
CA GLY A 135 24.47 -7.41 3.54
C GLY A 135 25.44 -8.09 2.57
N SER A 136 25.16 -8.04 1.26
CA SER A 136 26.05 -8.61 0.23
C SER A 136 27.14 -7.66 -0.28
N GLN A 137 27.04 -6.33 -0.05
CA GLN A 137 28.04 -5.37 -0.53
C GLN A 137 29.11 -5.01 0.50
N SER A 138 28.86 -5.20 1.81
CA SER A 138 29.91 -4.99 2.82
C SER A 138 30.87 -6.20 2.96
N ALA A 139 30.68 -7.25 2.17
CA ALA A 139 31.45 -8.49 2.22
C ALA A 139 32.32 -8.69 0.96
N SER A 140 32.62 -7.62 0.21
CA SER A 140 33.53 -7.64 -0.94
C SER A 140 34.60 -6.58 -0.81
#